data_AF-A0A5T1PXD0-F1
#
_entry.id   AF-A0A5T1PXD0-F1
#
_cell.length_a   1.000
_cell.length_b   1.000
_cell.length_c   1.000
_cell.angle_alpha   90.00
_cell.angle_beta   90.00
_cell.angle_gamma   90.00
#
_symmetry.space_group_name_H-M   'P 1'
#
loop_
_entity.id
_entity.type
_entity.pdbx_description
1 polymer ?
#
loop_
_entity_poly.entity_id
_entity_poly.type
_entity_poly.pdbx_seq_one_letter_code
_entity_poly.pdbx_strand_id
1 'polypeptide(L)'
;MRELIEGYLGKSIEGKKSKMPAKLDFIQSASGLFLGLFMWVHMLFVSTILVSEDFFNSVVHFLELKFVYDNPVMSYLTSFLAACVLVVFFVHALLAMRKFPINYRQYQILRTHSKKMNHSDTSLWWVQAFTGFIMFFLGSAHLIFIITNADKISGDMSGDRVVSHFMWLFYAVLLVCVELHGSIGLYRLCVKWGWFEGKNVKESRKKLKTAKWIISIFFLVLGVLSLAAFIKIGYENYQNQTQTTAMIKNYNGANYEYTI
;
A
#
# COMPACT_ATOMS: atom_id res chain seq x y z
N MET A 1 -18.29 28.74 -22.07
CA MET A 1 -17.80 29.12 -23.43
C MET A 1 -16.36 28.68 -23.69
N ARG A 2 -15.39 28.96 -22.79
CA ARG A 2 -13.99 28.50 -22.94
C ARG A 2 -13.83 26.99 -23.12
N GLU A 3 -14.49 26.19 -22.28
CA GLU A 3 -14.45 24.72 -22.36
C GLU A 3 -15.07 24.16 -23.64
N LEU A 4 -16.13 24.80 -24.15
CA LEU A 4 -16.76 24.43 -25.43
C LEU A 4 -15.79 24.66 -26.59
N ILE A 5 -15.12 25.82 -26.64
CA ILE A 5 -14.15 26.15 -27.68
C ILE A 5 -12.98 25.15 -27.68
N GLU A 6 -12.45 24.83 -26.50
CA GLU A 6 -11.37 23.85 -26.36
C GLU A 6 -11.83 22.44 -26.74
N GLY A 7 -13.07 22.05 -26.39
CA GLY A 7 -13.64 20.76 -26.71
C GLY A 7 -13.84 20.53 -28.21
N TYR A 8 -14.35 21.52 -28.95
CA TYR A 8 -14.58 21.40 -30.39
C TYR A 8 -13.33 21.64 -31.24
N LEU A 9 -12.46 22.59 -30.85
CA LEU A 9 -11.33 23.01 -31.67
C LEU A 9 -9.97 22.45 -31.20
N GLY A 10 -9.91 21.83 -30.03
CA GLY A 10 -8.67 21.29 -29.44
C GLY A 10 -7.66 22.37 -29.01
N LYS A 11 -8.05 23.64 -29.00
CA LYS A 11 -7.22 24.80 -28.66
C LYS A 11 -8.01 25.79 -27.81
N SER A 12 -7.32 26.54 -26.97
CA SER A 12 -7.90 27.63 -26.19
C SER A 12 -8.32 28.79 -27.10
N ILE A 13 -9.06 29.76 -26.52
CA ILE A 13 -9.44 31.01 -27.20
C ILE A 13 -8.22 31.76 -27.77
N GLU A 14 -7.06 31.63 -27.11
CA GLU A 14 -5.80 32.24 -27.55
C GLU A 14 -5.04 31.41 -28.62
N GLY A 15 -5.65 30.34 -29.14
CA GLY A 15 -5.01 29.43 -30.10
C GLY A 15 -3.94 28.52 -29.52
N LYS A 16 -3.82 28.44 -28.18
CA LYS A 16 -2.80 27.63 -27.48
C LYS A 16 -3.33 26.25 -27.12
N LYS A 17 -2.43 25.29 -26.97
CA LYS A 17 -2.78 23.95 -26.44
C LYS A 17 -3.08 24.03 -24.94
N SER A 18 -3.94 23.14 -24.48
CA SER A 18 -4.26 22.97 -23.06
C SER A 18 -3.03 22.65 -22.22
N LYS A 19 -2.94 23.24 -21.03
CA LYS A 19 -1.94 22.85 -20.01
C LYS A 19 -2.40 21.65 -19.17
N MET A 20 -3.63 21.16 -19.36
CA MET A 20 -4.19 20.06 -18.57
C MET A 20 -3.35 18.77 -18.64
N PRO A 21 -2.86 18.31 -19.81
CA PRO A 21 -2.02 17.12 -19.86
C PRO A 21 -0.76 17.22 -18.98
N ALA A 22 -0.12 18.39 -18.93
CA ALA A 22 1.05 18.63 -18.10
C ALA A 22 0.69 18.61 -16.59
N LYS A 23 -0.41 19.26 -16.21
CA LYS A 23 -0.91 19.23 -14.82
C LYS A 23 -1.21 17.80 -14.37
N LEU A 24 -1.88 17.01 -15.23
CA LEU A 24 -2.24 15.64 -14.89
C LEU A 24 -1.03 14.69 -14.82
N ASP A 25 0.04 14.92 -15.60
CA ASP A 25 1.29 14.15 -15.47
C ASP A 25 2.05 14.50 -14.18
N PHE A 26 2.02 15.78 -13.78
CA PHE A 26 2.58 16.24 -12.52
C PHE A 26 1.83 15.64 -11.32
N ILE A 27 0.49 15.72 -11.28
CA ILE A 27 -0.30 15.18 -10.16
C ILE A 27 -0.15 13.66 -10.06
N GLN A 28 -0.10 12.94 -11.20
CA GLN A 28 0.15 11.48 -11.20
C GLN A 28 1.50 11.15 -10.54
N SER A 29 2.51 11.98 -10.80
CA SER A 29 3.87 11.83 -10.28
C SER A 29 3.96 12.18 -8.80
N ALA A 30 3.36 13.29 -8.40
CA ALA A 30 3.35 13.78 -7.02
C ALA A 30 2.56 12.84 -6.10
N SER A 31 1.39 12.38 -6.52
CA SER A 31 0.61 11.39 -5.76
C SER A 31 1.35 10.05 -5.63
N GLY A 32 2.04 9.60 -6.69
CA GLY A 32 2.87 8.40 -6.64
C GLY A 32 4.08 8.55 -5.72
N LEU A 33 4.72 9.73 -5.69
CA LEU A 33 5.80 10.04 -4.74
C LEU A 33 5.29 9.99 -3.30
N PHE A 34 4.18 10.68 -3.02
CA PHE A 34 3.57 10.71 -1.70
C PHE A 34 3.26 9.29 -1.20
N LEU A 35 2.58 8.47 -2.02
CA LEU A 35 2.24 7.11 -1.64
C LEU A 35 3.48 6.23 -1.45
N GLY A 36 4.50 6.36 -2.32
CA GLY A 36 5.75 5.61 -2.17
C GLY A 36 6.49 5.92 -0.86
N LEU A 37 6.60 7.21 -0.51
CA LEU A 37 7.22 7.64 0.74
C LEU A 37 6.36 7.28 1.97
N PHE A 38 5.04 7.45 1.87
CA PHE A 38 4.10 7.01 2.88
C PHE A 38 4.27 5.51 3.17
N MET A 39 4.42 4.68 2.14
CA MET A 39 4.62 3.25 2.33
C MET A 39 5.92 2.92 3.05
N TRP A 40 7.03 3.62 2.80
CA TRP A 40 8.26 3.43 3.58
C TRP A 40 8.08 3.76 5.05
N VAL A 41 7.47 4.91 5.35
CA VAL A 41 7.16 5.31 6.73
C VAL A 41 6.21 4.31 7.40
N HIS A 42 5.18 3.88 6.68
CA HIS A 42 4.23 2.86 7.12
C HIS A 42 4.92 1.55 7.47
N MET A 43 5.79 1.03 6.60
CA MET A 43 6.53 -0.22 6.87
C MET A 43 7.43 -0.10 8.11
N LEU A 44 8.05 1.06 8.33
CA LEU A 44 8.85 1.31 9.52
C LEU A 44 7.98 1.32 10.79
N PHE A 45 6.81 1.95 10.77
CA PHE A 45 5.92 1.96 11.94
C PHE A 45 5.29 0.60 12.22
N VAL A 46 4.82 -0.11 11.20
CA VAL A 46 4.19 -1.43 11.39
C VAL A 46 5.22 -2.47 11.86
N SER A 47 6.48 -2.34 11.46
CA SER A 47 7.55 -3.25 11.88
C SER A 47 8.06 -3.06 13.30
N THR A 48 7.59 -2.02 14.02
CA THR A 48 7.93 -1.83 15.45
C THR A 48 7.46 -3.00 16.32
N ILE A 49 6.50 -3.81 15.84
CA ILE A 49 6.06 -5.06 16.46
C ILE A 49 7.21 -6.08 16.62
N LEU A 50 8.26 -5.99 15.80
CA LEU A 50 9.44 -6.84 15.91
C LEU A 50 10.28 -6.55 17.16
N VAL A 51 10.14 -5.36 17.74
CA VAL A 51 10.82 -4.99 18.99
C VAL A 51 10.04 -5.55 20.17
N SER A 52 8.77 -5.16 20.31
CA SER A 52 7.81 -5.71 21.26
C SER A 52 6.39 -5.21 20.94
N GLU A 53 5.39 -5.88 21.49
CA GLU A 53 4.00 -5.41 21.43
C GLU A 53 3.82 -4.04 22.10
N ASP A 54 4.41 -3.85 23.29
CA ASP A 54 4.33 -2.57 24.02
C ASP A 54 4.93 -1.41 23.23
N PHE A 55 6.03 -1.66 22.51
CA PHE A 55 6.65 -0.63 21.68
C PHE A 55 5.77 -0.27 20.48
N PHE A 56 5.19 -1.26 19.79
CA PHE A 56 4.21 -1.03 18.74
C PHE A 56 3.01 -0.22 19.25
N ASN A 57 2.42 -0.62 20.37
CA ASN A 57 1.28 0.07 20.98
C ASN A 57 1.63 1.52 21.37
N SER A 58 2.83 1.74 21.89
CA SER A 58 3.34 3.09 22.22
C SER A 58 3.45 3.98 20.97
N VAL A 59 3.93 3.43 19.85
CA VAL A 59 4.00 4.15 18.58
C VAL A 59 2.62 4.48 18.04
N VAL A 60 1.65 3.56 18.14
CA VAL A 60 0.25 3.86 17.78
C VAL A 60 -0.30 5.00 18.64
N HIS A 61 -0.14 4.94 19.95
CA HIS A 61 -0.61 5.98 20.86
C HIS A 61 0.04 7.34 20.58
N PHE A 62 1.31 7.36 20.19
CA PHE A 62 2.00 8.57 19.77
C PHE A 62 1.39 9.16 18.50
N LEU A 63 1.12 8.33 17.48
CA LEU A 63 0.50 8.76 16.22
C LEU A 63 -0.93 9.23 16.40
N GLU A 64 -1.66 8.67 17.37
CA GLU A 64 -3.00 9.10 17.76
C GLU A 64 -3.00 10.35 18.66
N LEU A 65 -1.83 10.88 19.05
CA LEU A 65 -1.70 12.01 19.98
C LEU A 65 -2.31 11.77 21.37
N LYS A 66 -2.41 10.51 21.82
CA LYS A 66 -2.95 10.16 23.14
C LYS A 66 -2.12 10.71 24.31
N PHE A 67 -0.85 11.08 24.07
CA PHE A 67 -0.02 11.77 25.06
C PHE A 67 -0.50 13.20 25.39
N VAL A 68 -1.27 13.84 24.51
CA VAL A 68 -1.87 15.16 24.75
C VAL A 68 -3.22 15.01 25.46
N TYR A 69 -4.03 14.06 25.01
CA TYR A 69 -5.35 13.80 25.55
C TYR A 69 -5.68 12.30 25.45
N ASP A 70 -5.68 11.62 26.58
CA ASP A 70 -5.92 10.18 26.64
C ASP A 70 -7.43 9.86 26.57
N ASN A 71 -7.96 9.82 25.35
CA ASN A 71 -9.37 9.54 25.10
C ASN A 71 -9.52 8.62 23.88
N PRO A 72 -10.41 7.61 23.93
CA PRO A 72 -10.69 6.73 22.79
C PRO A 72 -11.01 7.47 21.46
N VAL A 73 -11.59 8.67 21.54
CA VAL A 73 -11.90 9.54 20.38
C VAL A 73 -10.64 9.89 19.58
N MET A 74 -9.45 9.88 20.20
CA MET A 74 -8.20 10.18 19.50
C MET A 74 -7.84 9.15 18.41
N SER A 75 -8.39 7.93 18.46
CA SER A 75 -8.22 6.96 17.38
C SER A 75 -8.86 7.42 16.04
N TYR A 76 -9.82 8.36 16.07
CA TYR A 76 -10.33 8.98 14.83
C TYR A 76 -9.27 9.79 14.06
N LEU A 77 -8.15 10.17 14.70
CA LEU A 77 -7.03 10.79 13.99
C LEU A 77 -6.44 9.82 12.96
N THR A 78 -6.29 8.55 13.33
CA THR A 78 -5.86 7.50 12.41
C THR A 78 -6.88 7.29 11.29
N SER A 79 -8.18 7.29 11.60
CA SER A 79 -9.24 7.23 10.58
C SER A 79 -9.13 8.39 9.59
N PHE A 80 -8.95 9.62 10.09
CA PHE A 80 -8.83 10.82 9.26
C PHE A 80 -7.59 10.76 8.37
N LEU A 81 -6.43 10.39 8.92
CA LEU A 81 -5.20 10.24 8.15
C LEU A 81 -5.34 9.16 7.06
N ALA A 82 -5.91 8.01 7.41
CA ALA A 82 -6.16 6.92 6.46
C ALA A 82 -7.15 7.35 5.36
N ALA A 83 -8.16 8.15 5.68
CA ALA A 83 -9.09 8.72 4.70
C ALA A 83 -8.39 9.69 3.73
N CYS A 84 -7.50 10.56 4.24
CA CYS A 84 -6.66 11.41 3.39
C CYS A 84 -5.78 10.59 2.45
N VAL A 85 -5.13 9.53 2.95
CA VAL A 85 -4.33 8.60 2.13
C VAL A 85 -5.20 7.90 1.09
N LEU A 86 -6.42 7.48 1.43
CA LEU A 86 -7.36 6.87 0.48
C LEU A 86 -7.75 7.81 -0.65
N VAL A 87 -7.98 9.09 -0.37
CA VAL A 87 -8.24 10.10 -1.40
C VAL A 87 -7.04 10.21 -2.34
N VAL A 88 -5.82 10.31 -1.80
CA VAL A 88 -4.60 10.36 -2.65
C VAL A 88 -4.41 9.07 -3.44
N PHE A 89 -4.71 7.91 -2.84
CA PHE A 89 -4.67 6.61 -3.49
C PHE A 89 -5.62 6.56 -4.70
N PHE A 90 -6.86 7.04 -4.56
CA PHE A 90 -7.80 7.11 -5.68
C PHE A 90 -7.39 8.12 -6.74
N VAL A 91 -6.91 9.31 -6.35
CA VAL A 91 -6.38 10.28 -7.32
C VAL A 91 -5.22 9.67 -8.10
N HIS A 92 -4.30 8.97 -7.42
CA HIS A 92 -3.20 8.27 -8.06
C HIS A 92 -3.69 7.20 -9.04
N ALA A 93 -4.61 6.34 -8.60
CA ALA A 93 -5.18 5.26 -9.41
C ALA A 93 -5.89 5.79 -10.67
N LEU A 94 -6.74 6.80 -10.52
CA LEU A 94 -7.47 7.43 -11.63
C LEU A 94 -6.52 8.05 -12.68
N LEU A 95 -5.43 8.65 -12.25
CA LEU A 95 -4.47 9.23 -13.19
C LEU A 95 -3.59 8.15 -13.83
N ALA A 96 -3.14 7.16 -13.05
CA ALA A 96 -2.29 6.08 -13.51
C ALA A 96 -3.01 5.10 -14.44
N MET A 97 -4.32 4.85 -14.24
CA MET A 97 -5.09 3.91 -15.08
C MET A 97 -5.11 4.31 -16.56
N ARG A 98 -4.94 5.61 -16.86
CA ARG A 98 -4.83 6.13 -18.25
C ARG A 98 -3.63 5.56 -19.00
N LYS A 99 -2.69 4.93 -18.30
CA LYS A 99 -1.50 4.30 -18.88
C LYS A 99 -1.70 2.81 -19.19
N PHE A 100 -2.82 2.21 -18.81
CA PHE A 100 -3.09 0.81 -19.11
C PHE A 100 -3.42 0.58 -20.59
N PRO A 101 -3.09 -0.61 -21.13
CA PRO A 101 -3.66 -1.04 -22.42
C PRO A 101 -5.17 -1.15 -22.27
N ILE A 102 -5.93 -0.36 -23.03
CA ILE A 102 -7.38 -0.22 -22.85
C ILE A 102 -8.20 -1.07 -23.83
N ASN A 103 -7.54 -1.81 -24.72
CA ASN A 103 -8.18 -2.75 -25.60
C ASN A 103 -7.30 -3.99 -25.86
N TYR A 104 -7.92 -5.03 -26.39
CA TYR A 104 -7.27 -6.31 -26.67
C TYR A 104 -6.04 -6.18 -27.57
N ARG A 105 -6.13 -5.34 -28.62
CA ARG A 105 -5.03 -5.13 -29.56
C ARG A 105 -3.81 -4.50 -28.89
N GLN A 106 -4.01 -3.46 -28.08
CA GLN A 106 -2.95 -2.82 -27.29
C GLN A 106 -2.30 -3.80 -26.31
N TYR A 107 -3.11 -4.59 -25.60
CA TYR A 107 -2.61 -5.63 -24.70
C TYR A 107 -1.75 -6.65 -25.44
N GLN A 108 -2.22 -7.20 -26.56
CA GLN A 108 -1.48 -8.17 -27.37
C GLN A 108 -0.14 -7.61 -27.87
N ILE A 109 -0.14 -6.39 -28.43
CA ILE A 109 1.08 -5.76 -28.95
C ILE A 109 2.07 -5.54 -27.81
N LEU A 110 1.64 -4.92 -26.71
CA LEU A 110 2.53 -4.56 -25.61
C LEU A 110 3.08 -5.81 -24.89
N ARG A 111 2.27 -6.86 -24.76
CA ARG A 111 2.69 -8.15 -24.17
C ARG A 111 3.73 -8.84 -25.06
N THR A 112 3.47 -8.88 -26.38
CA THR A 112 4.39 -9.49 -27.35
C THR A 112 5.70 -8.73 -27.41
N HIS A 113 5.63 -7.40 -27.48
CA HIS A 113 6.79 -6.53 -27.50
C HIS A 113 7.65 -6.67 -26.24
N SER A 114 7.03 -6.66 -25.05
CA SER A 114 7.77 -6.84 -23.78
C SER A 114 8.46 -8.20 -23.71
N LYS A 115 7.82 -9.28 -24.16
CA LYS A 115 8.43 -10.62 -24.18
C LYS A 115 9.58 -10.71 -25.19
N LYS A 116 9.46 -10.06 -26.34
CA LYS A 116 10.48 -10.12 -27.40
C LYS A 116 11.69 -9.20 -27.15
N MET A 117 11.50 -8.03 -26.55
CA MET A 117 12.60 -7.11 -26.25
C MET A 117 13.56 -7.61 -25.17
N ASN A 118 13.09 -8.48 -24.26
CA ASN A 118 13.84 -8.93 -23.08
C ASN A 118 14.51 -7.77 -22.31
N HIS A 119 13.81 -6.63 -22.20
CA HIS A 119 14.33 -5.41 -21.59
C HIS A 119 13.76 -5.21 -20.18
N SER A 120 14.64 -5.23 -19.19
CA SER A 120 14.32 -5.13 -17.75
C SER A 120 13.28 -4.06 -17.43
N ASP A 121 13.48 -2.81 -17.87
CA ASP A 121 12.61 -1.71 -17.41
C ASP A 121 11.22 -1.77 -18.04
N THR A 122 11.11 -2.35 -19.24
CA THR A 122 9.83 -2.64 -19.90
C THR A 122 9.08 -3.72 -19.15
N SER A 123 9.77 -4.80 -18.76
CA SER A 123 9.19 -5.86 -17.93
C SER A 123 8.77 -5.35 -16.55
N LEU A 124 9.57 -4.49 -15.92
CA LEU A 124 9.22 -3.87 -14.65
C LEU A 124 7.97 -2.98 -14.77
N TRP A 125 7.74 -2.35 -15.93
CA TRP A 125 6.50 -1.58 -16.17
C TRP A 125 5.27 -2.48 -16.17
N TRP A 126 5.38 -3.67 -16.75
CA TRP A 126 4.33 -4.69 -16.65
C TRP A 126 4.06 -5.11 -15.20
N VAL A 127 5.11 -5.30 -14.40
CA VAL A 127 4.97 -5.59 -12.97
C VAL A 127 4.19 -4.49 -12.27
N GLN A 128 4.56 -3.21 -12.48
CA GLN A 128 3.81 -2.09 -11.91
C GLN A 128 2.36 -2.06 -12.35
N ALA A 129 2.09 -2.34 -13.63
CA ALA A 129 0.74 -2.32 -14.13
C ALA A 129 -0.13 -3.40 -13.47
N PHE A 130 0.41 -4.62 -13.36
CA PHE A 130 -0.25 -5.74 -12.72
C PHE A 130 -0.46 -5.53 -11.22
N THR A 131 0.58 -5.12 -10.49
CA THR A 131 0.47 -4.86 -9.04
C THR A 131 -0.45 -3.69 -8.75
N GLY A 132 -0.43 -2.63 -9.57
CA GLY A 132 -1.34 -1.50 -9.43
C GLY A 132 -2.80 -1.90 -9.60
N PHE A 133 -3.10 -2.79 -10.55
CA PHE A 133 -4.44 -3.34 -10.74
C PHE A 133 -4.90 -4.17 -9.53
N ILE A 134 -4.04 -5.06 -8.99
CA ILE A 134 -4.38 -5.83 -7.78
C ILE A 134 -4.62 -4.90 -6.58
N MET A 135 -3.74 -3.91 -6.38
CA MET A 135 -3.86 -2.96 -5.27
C MET A 135 -5.12 -2.11 -5.34
N PHE A 136 -5.70 -1.88 -6.52
CA PHE A 136 -6.98 -1.18 -6.61
C PHE A 136 -8.06 -1.86 -5.75
N PHE A 137 -8.02 -3.19 -5.64
CA PHE A 137 -8.93 -3.93 -4.77
C PHE A 137 -8.37 -4.05 -3.35
N LEU A 138 -7.15 -4.57 -3.21
CA LEU A 138 -6.58 -4.90 -1.90
C LEU A 138 -6.23 -3.65 -1.08
N GLY A 139 -5.60 -2.66 -1.70
CA GLY A 139 -5.24 -1.40 -1.04
C GLY A 139 -6.47 -0.62 -0.59
N SER A 140 -7.53 -0.57 -1.42
CA SER A 140 -8.80 0.05 -1.03
C SER A 140 -9.47 -0.68 0.14
N ALA A 141 -9.56 -2.00 0.10
CA ALA A 141 -10.11 -2.79 1.20
C ALA A 141 -9.33 -2.56 2.50
N HIS A 142 -7.99 -2.54 2.43
CA HIS A 142 -7.13 -2.27 3.58
C HIS A 142 -7.40 -0.90 4.19
N LEU A 143 -7.40 0.16 3.36
CA LEU A 143 -7.61 1.52 3.83
C LEU A 143 -9.02 1.73 4.42
N ILE A 144 -10.06 1.20 3.77
CA ILE A 144 -11.44 1.27 4.29
C ILE A 144 -11.54 0.57 5.65
N PHE A 145 -10.90 -0.59 5.80
CA PHE A 145 -10.88 -1.31 7.07
C PHE A 145 -10.24 -0.47 8.18
N ILE A 146 -9.08 0.12 7.91
CA ILE A 146 -8.37 0.99 8.88
C ILE A 146 -9.21 2.22 9.23
N ILE A 147 -9.86 2.86 8.26
CA ILE A 147 -10.73 4.02 8.49
C ILE A 147 -11.88 3.66 9.45
N THR A 148 -12.47 2.48 9.27
CA THR A 148 -13.69 2.05 9.99
C THR A 148 -13.42 1.34 11.32
N ASN A 149 -12.17 0.98 11.60
CA ASN A 149 -11.77 0.24 12.81
C ASN A 149 -10.47 0.80 13.42
N ALA A 150 -10.31 2.13 13.40
CA ALA A 150 -9.07 2.76 13.88
C ALA A 150 -8.83 2.57 15.38
N ASP A 151 -9.90 2.37 16.15
CA ASP A 151 -9.86 2.00 17.57
C ASP A 151 -9.29 0.58 17.82
N LYS A 152 -9.16 -0.24 16.77
CA LYS A 152 -8.70 -1.64 16.84
C LYS A 152 -7.29 -1.84 16.30
N ILE A 153 -6.43 -0.84 16.53
CA ILE A 153 -5.03 -0.84 16.10
C ILE A 153 -4.15 -1.00 17.35
N SER A 154 -4.03 -2.23 17.82
CA SER A 154 -3.03 -2.66 18.81
C SER A 154 -2.30 -3.90 18.30
N GLY A 155 -1.20 -4.29 18.94
CA GLY A 155 -0.46 -5.52 18.63
C GLY A 155 -1.39 -6.74 18.68
N ASP A 156 -2.05 -6.93 19.82
CA ASP A 156 -3.08 -7.94 20.09
C ASP A 156 -4.21 -7.97 19.04
N MET A 157 -4.95 -6.86 18.87
CA MET A 157 -6.10 -6.78 17.95
C MET A 157 -5.67 -6.92 16.48
N SER A 158 -4.47 -6.45 16.14
CA SER A 158 -3.92 -6.64 14.80
C SER A 158 -3.50 -8.09 14.55
N GLY A 159 -2.95 -8.77 15.55
CA GLY A 159 -2.62 -10.19 15.50
C GLY A 159 -3.89 -11.04 15.32
N ASP A 160 -4.91 -10.80 16.14
CA ASP A 160 -6.21 -11.47 16.03
C ASP A 160 -6.81 -11.28 14.63
N ARG A 161 -6.82 -10.04 14.11
CA ARG A 161 -7.25 -9.75 12.73
C ARG A 161 -6.50 -10.59 11.69
N VAL A 162 -5.18 -10.72 11.82
CA VAL A 162 -4.34 -11.43 10.86
C VAL A 162 -4.68 -12.93 10.81
N VAL A 163 -4.97 -13.54 11.96
CA VAL A 163 -5.22 -14.99 12.07
C VAL A 163 -6.70 -15.32 12.01
N SER A 164 -7.50 -14.82 12.96
CA SER A 164 -8.91 -15.18 13.16
C SER A 164 -9.80 -14.77 11.98
N HIS A 165 -9.42 -13.72 11.24
CA HIS A 165 -10.13 -13.26 10.05
C HIS A 165 -9.45 -13.67 8.72
N PHE A 166 -8.49 -14.59 8.75
CA PHE A 166 -7.75 -15.07 7.56
C PHE A 166 -7.06 -13.94 6.75
N MET A 167 -6.74 -12.81 7.40
CA MET A 167 -6.16 -11.65 6.73
C MET A 167 -4.66 -11.81 6.41
N TRP A 168 -3.99 -12.84 6.93
CA TRP A 168 -2.57 -13.08 6.63
C TRP A 168 -2.31 -13.22 5.12
N LEU A 169 -3.16 -13.94 4.37
CA LEU A 169 -3.00 -14.12 2.93
C LEU A 169 -3.24 -12.80 2.18
N PHE A 170 -4.25 -12.05 2.61
CA PHE A 170 -4.54 -10.72 2.10
C PHE A 170 -3.33 -9.79 2.25
N TYR A 171 -2.72 -9.74 3.45
CA TYR A 171 -1.55 -8.90 3.72
C TYR A 171 -0.30 -9.40 3.01
N ALA A 172 -0.10 -10.71 2.86
CA ALA A 172 1.03 -11.26 2.12
C ALA A 172 1.02 -10.84 0.64
N VAL A 173 -0.15 -10.95 -0.02
CA VAL A 173 -0.30 -10.51 -1.42
C VAL A 173 -0.17 -8.99 -1.54
N LEU A 174 -0.80 -8.24 -0.63
CA LEU A 174 -0.72 -6.78 -0.63
C LEU A 174 0.73 -6.29 -0.41
N LEU A 175 1.48 -6.90 0.52
CA LEU A 175 2.88 -6.60 0.79
C LEU A 175 3.74 -6.72 -0.47
N VAL A 176 3.65 -7.86 -1.17
CA VAL A 176 4.42 -8.07 -2.40
C VAL A 176 4.01 -7.07 -3.48
N CYS A 177 2.70 -6.83 -3.65
CA CYS A 177 2.21 -5.91 -4.67
C CYS A 177 2.65 -4.48 -4.41
N VAL A 178 2.48 -3.97 -3.19
CA VAL A 178 2.76 -2.58 -2.84
C VAL A 178 4.25 -2.29 -2.82
N GLU A 179 5.08 -3.21 -2.32
CA GLU A 179 6.52 -3.00 -2.26
C GLU A 179 7.12 -2.98 -3.67
N LEU A 180 6.74 -3.95 -4.53
CA LEU A 180 7.17 -3.93 -5.92
C LEU A 180 6.63 -2.71 -6.67
N HIS A 181 5.36 -2.35 -6.48
CA HIS A 181 4.79 -1.19 -7.15
C HIS A 181 5.48 0.13 -6.76
N GLY A 182 5.68 0.33 -5.46
CA GLY A 182 6.24 1.54 -4.86
C GLY A 182 7.72 1.70 -5.20
N SER A 183 8.55 0.70 -4.90
CA SER A 183 10.00 0.75 -5.18
C SER A 183 10.30 0.97 -6.67
N ILE A 184 9.63 0.21 -7.55
CA ILE A 184 9.78 0.37 -9.00
C ILE A 184 9.25 1.75 -9.45
N GLY A 185 8.15 2.22 -8.86
CA GLY A 185 7.57 3.52 -9.14
C GLY A 185 8.50 4.67 -8.80
N LEU A 186 9.08 4.66 -7.60
CA LEU A 186 10.05 5.66 -7.16
C LEU A 186 11.30 5.64 -8.04
N TYR A 187 11.84 4.46 -8.39
CA TYR A 187 12.93 4.35 -9.36
C TYR A 187 12.60 5.04 -10.69
N ARG A 188 11.44 4.71 -11.27
CA ARG A 188 11.02 5.30 -12.55
C ARG A 188 10.73 6.78 -12.43
N LEU A 189 10.24 7.23 -11.29
CA LEU A 189 9.97 8.64 -11.03
C LEU A 189 11.26 9.45 -11.03
N CYS A 190 12.29 8.96 -10.34
CA CYS A 190 13.63 9.57 -10.33
C CYS A 190 14.21 9.68 -11.75
N VAL A 191 14.08 8.63 -12.55
CA VAL A 191 14.57 8.63 -13.95
C VAL A 191 13.69 9.48 -14.87
N LYS A 192 12.37 9.53 -14.65
CA LYS A 192 11.45 10.34 -15.47
C LYS A 192 11.70 11.84 -15.32
N TRP A 193 11.98 12.28 -14.10
CA TRP A 193 12.20 13.69 -13.79
C TRP A 193 13.67 14.09 -13.72
N GLY A 194 14.59 13.15 -13.91
CA GLY A 194 16.02 13.40 -13.98
C GLY A 194 16.65 13.91 -12.67
N TRP A 195 16.00 13.73 -11.51
CA TRP A 195 16.40 14.36 -10.24
C TRP A 195 17.84 14.03 -9.80
N PHE A 196 18.38 12.88 -10.22
CA PHE A 196 19.70 12.40 -9.80
C PHE A 196 20.66 12.14 -10.96
N GLU A 197 20.39 12.64 -12.17
CA GLU A 197 21.17 12.29 -13.38
C GLU A 197 22.66 12.69 -13.28
N GLY A 198 22.94 13.85 -12.70
CA GLY A 198 24.30 14.37 -12.56
C GLY A 198 25.04 14.48 -13.90
N LYS A 199 26.37 14.35 -13.86
CA LYS A 199 27.22 14.41 -15.07
C LYS A 199 27.21 13.10 -15.89
N ASN A 200 26.87 11.97 -15.27
CA ASN A 200 26.91 10.64 -15.90
C ASN A 200 25.58 9.89 -15.68
N VAL A 201 24.66 10.09 -16.62
CA VAL A 201 23.30 9.53 -16.59
C VAL A 201 23.30 8.00 -16.51
N LYS A 202 24.22 7.31 -17.21
CA LYS A 202 24.29 5.85 -17.22
C LYS A 202 24.67 5.30 -15.85
N GLU A 203 25.65 5.92 -15.21
CA GLU A 203 26.10 5.54 -13.88
C GLU A 203 25.03 5.82 -12.82
N SER A 204 24.41 6.99 -12.86
CA SER A 204 23.30 7.35 -11.97
C SER A 204 22.15 6.34 -12.08
N ARG A 205 21.72 6.01 -13.31
CA ARG A 205 20.67 5.01 -13.54
C ARG A 205 21.04 3.64 -12.99
N LYS A 206 22.31 3.22 -13.11
CA LYS A 206 22.79 1.95 -12.53
C LYS A 206 22.67 1.97 -11.00
N LYS A 207 23.10 3.06 -10.35
CA LYS A 207 22.96 3.24 -8.89
C LYS A 207 21.50 3.21 -8.44
N LEU A 208 20.62 3.93 -9.14
CA LEU A 208 19.18 3.92 -8.85
C LEU A 208 18.55 2.52 -9.00
N LYS A 209 18.96 1.74 -10.01
CA LYS A 209 18.51 0.35 -10.17
C LYS A 209 18.95 -0.55 -9.02
N THR A 210 20.20 -0.41 -8.57
CA THR A 210 20.72 -1.15 -7.42
C THR A 210 19.99 -0.75 -6.14
N ALA A 211 19.88 0.55 -5.87
CA ALA A 211 19.18 1.08 -4.70
C ALA A 211 17.73 0.59 -4.65
N LYS A 212 17.01 0.62 -5.78
CA LYS A 212 15.65 0.07 -5.89
C LYS A 212 15.57 -1.36 -5.36
N TRP A 213 16.46 -2.26 -5.80
CA TRP A 213 16.43 -3.67 -5.39
C TRP A 213 16.83 -3.86 -3.93
N ILE A 214 17.85 -3.15 -3.44
CA ILE A 214 18.23 -3.19 -2.03
C ILE A 214 17.05 -2.80 -1.15
N ILE A 215 16.39 -1.68 -1.48
CA ILE A 215 15.22 -1.19 -0.76
C ILE A 215 14.06 -2.18 -0.84
N SER A 216 13.79 -2.76 -2.03
CA SER A 216 12.73 -3.77 -2.20
C SER A 216 12.96 -4.99 -1.31
N ILE A 217 14.18 -5.52 -1.30
CA ILE A 217 14.53 -6.70 -0.51
C ILE A 217 14.44 -6.38 0.98
N PHE A 218 14.96 -5.21 1.40
CA PHE A 218 14.89 -4.76 2.79
C PHE A 218 13.45 -4.70 3.30
N PHE A 219 12.56 -3.98 2.61
CA PHE A 219 11.16 -3.83 3.05
C PHE A 219 10.34 -5.12 2.89
N LEU A 220 10.63 -5.97 1.90
CA LEU A 220 10.00 -7.30 1.82
C LEU A 220 10.38 -8.18 3.00
N VAL A 221 11.67 -8.25 3.35
CA VAL A 221 12.12 -9.04 4.51
C VAL A 221 11.52 -8.48 5.79
N LEU A 222 11.59 -7.15 5.98
CA LEU A 222 11.00 -6.48 7.14
C LEU A 222 9.49 -6.75 7.24
N GLY A 223 8.77 -6.67 6.13
CA GLY A 223 7.33 -6.91 6.06
C GLY A 223 6.95 -8.36 6.33
N VAL A 224 7.70 -9.32 5.80
CA VAL A 224 7.46 -10.75 6.06
C VAL A 224 7.69 -11.08 7.54
N LEU A 225 8.78 -10.56 8.13
CA LEU A 225 9.05 -10.75 9.55
C LEU A 225 7.95 -10.11 10.41
N SER A 226 7.50 -8.90 10.07
CA SER A 226 6.43 -8.21 10.81
C SER A 226 5.11 -8.97 10.71
N LEU A 227 4.76 -9.48 9.52
CA LEU A 227 3.57 -10.31 9.33
C LEU A 227 3.67 -11.61 10.14
N ALA A 228 4.83 -12.25 10.16
CA ALA A 228 5.06 -13.44 10.99
C ALA A 228 4.90 -13.14 12.50
N ALA A 229 5.33 -11.97 12.97
CA ALA A 229 5.11 -11.55 14.36
C ALA A 229 3.62 -11.40 14.68
N PHE A 230 2.83 -10.76 13.81
CA PHE A 230 1.37 -10.67 14.00
C PHE A 230 0.68 -12.04 13.92
N ILE A 231 1.13 -12.93 13.03
CA ILE A 231 0.61 -14.31 12.97
C ILE A 231 0.88 -15.04 14.29
N LYS A 232 2.08 -14.89 14.84
CA LYS A 232 2.44 -15.51 16.13
C LYS A 232 1.50 -15.03 17.25
N ILE A 233 1.36 -13.72 17.41
CA ILE A 233 0.47 -13.11 18.42
C ILE A 233 -0.97 -13.60 18.23
N GLY A 234 -1.49 -13.50 17.00
CA GLY A 234 -2.86 -13.94 16.70
C GLY A 234 -3.09 -15.43 16.96
N TYR A 235 -2.10 -16.27 16.70
CA TYR A 235 -2.20 -17.70 16.96
C TYR A 235 -2.19 -18.01 18.46
N GLU A 236 -1.34 -17.35 19.24
CA GLU A 236 -1.31 -17.47 20.71
C GLU A 236 -2.68 -17.05 21.30
N ASN A 237 -3.25 -15.95 20.83
CA ASN A 237 -4.58 -15.48 21.23
C ASN A 237 -5.69 -16.49 20.90
N TYR A 238 -5.68 -17.01 19.67
CA TYR A 238 -6.65 -18.01 19.23
C TYR A 238 -6.61 -19.28 20.09
N GLN A 239 -5.42 -19.76 20.44
CA GLN A 239 -5.26 -20.93 21.32
C GLN A 239 -5.82 -20.65 22.71
N ASN A 240 -5.50 -19.50 23.31
CA ASN A 240 -5.99 -19.11 24.64
C ASN A 240 -7.52 -18.98 24.68
N GLN A 241 -8.13 -18.40 23.65
CA GLN A 241 -9.59 -18.31 23.53
C GLN A 241 -10.25 -19.69 23.37
N THR A 242 -9.64 -20.56 22.57
CA THR A 242 -10.13 -21.92 22.36
C THR A 242 -10.06 -22.75 23.64
N GLN A 243 -8.96 -22.65 24.40
CA GLN A 243 -8.82 -23.30 25.69
C GLN A 243 -9.86 -22.80 26.70
N THR A 244 -10.05 -21.49 26.80
CA THR A 244 -11.07 -20.88 27.68
C THR A 244 -12.49 -21.35 27.31
N THR A 245 -12.82 -21.37 26.02
CA THR A 245 -14.14 -21.82 25.54
C THR A 245 -14.37 -23.31 25.75
N ALA A 246 -13.32 -24.14 25.61
CA ALA A 246 -13.39 -25.58 25.88
C ALA A 246 -13.60 -25.86 27.37
N MET A 247 -12.93 -25.12 28.27
CA MET A 247 -13.16 -25.21 29.72
C MET A 247 -14.60 -24.83 30.10
N ILE A 248 -15.19 -23.90 29.36
CA ILE A 248 -16.59 -23.45 29.52
C ILE A 248 -17.59 -24.37 28.80
N LYS A 249 -17.17 -25.35 27.99
CA LYS A 249 -18.10 -26.20 27.21
C LYS A 249 -17.64 -27.66 27.22
N ASN A 250 -17.87 -28.35 28.34
CA ASN A 250 -17.63 -29.79 28.45
C ASN A 250 -18.85 -30.56 27.92
N TYR A 251 -18.65 -31.44 26.93
CA TYR A 251 -19.71 -32.30 26.40
C TYR A 251 -19.61 -33.69 27.01
N ASN A 252 -20.58 -34.08 27.84
CA ASN A 252 -20.57 -35.36 28.56
C ASN A 252 -21.24 -36.51 27.77
N GLY A 253 -21.54 -36.31 26.49
CA GLY A 253 -22.23 -37.30 25.64
C GLY A 253 -23.76 -37.12 25.58
N ALA A 254 -24.36 -36.29 26.44
CA ALA A 254 -25.79 -35.99 26.41
C ALA A 254 -26.09 -34.48 26.41
N ASN A 255 -25.32 -33.68 27.17
CA ASN A 255 -25.50 -32.23 27.28
C ASN A 255 -24.15 -31.50 27.22
N TYR A 256 -24.22 -30.19 26.93
CA TYR A 256 -23.10 -29.27 27.16
C TYR A 256 -23.19 -28.75 28.60
N GLU A 257 -22.18 -29.07 29.40
CA GLU A 257 -21.99 -28.51 30.74
C GLU A 257 -21.06 -27.30 30.65
N TYR A 258 -21.49 -26.21 31.29
CA TYR A 258 -20.72 -24.98 31.36
C TYR A 258 -20.05 -24.89 32.74
N THR A 259 -18.74 -25.07 32.78
CA THR A 259 -17.92 -24.87 34.00
C THR A 259 -17.48 -23.41 34.08
N ILE A 260 -17.70 -22.77 35.23
CA ILE A 260 -17.22 -21.42 35.55
C ILE A 260 -15.74 -21.49 35.92
#